data_AF-A0A258UN20-F1
#
_entry.id   AF-A0A258UN20-F1
#
_cell.length_a   1.000
_cell.length_b   1.000
_cell.length_c   1.000
_cell.angle_alpha   90.00
_cell.angle_beta   90.00
_cell.angle_gamma   90.00
#
_symmetry.space_group_name_H-M   'P 1'
#
loop_
_entity.id
_entity.type
_entity.pdbx_description
1 polymer ?
#
loop_
_entity_poly.entity_id
_entity_poly.type
_entity_poly.pdbx_seq_one_letter_code
_entity_poly.pdbx_strand_id
1 'polypeptide(L)'
;MSESYILILISTVLVNNIVLVKILGLCPFMGVSKKLEASMGMAAATAFVLTLGSMTSWAINHYLLEPNDVVYLRTLSFIVVIAGVVQLTEMIMEKSFPLLYQMLGIFLPLITTNCAVLGIPLLNAQSGHNFIQSGIYGFGGALGFSMVLILFASMLGLALALGILLGYSALKFKVEGDPLIARIDAILPQTQCGQCGYPGCKPYATAIAKGEADINQCPPGGDAGVHALADLLGVEYKPLNAEHGAPKPKSVAFIDENICIGCTLCIQACPVDAILGAAKHMHTIISSECTGCELCVAPCPVDCISMQVIAETPDNWKWKYPTIPIKLVALES
;
A
#
# COMPACT_ATOMS: atom_id res chain seq x y z
N MET A 1 -0.40 16.72 46.34
CA MET A 1 0.80 15.92 45.94
C MET A 1 0.42 14.66 45.17
N SER A 2 -0.53 13.84 45.64
CA SER A 2 -0.99 12.60 44.97
C SER A 2 -1.56 12.81 43.56
N GLU A 3 -2.34 13.87 43.34
CA GLU A 3 -2.97 14.16 42.03
C GLU A 3 -1.94 14.40 40.92
N SER A 4 -0.81 15.05 41.24
CA SER A 4 0.28 15.29 40.28
C SER A 4 0.93 13.99 39.82
N TYR A 5 1.10 13.02 40.72
CA TYR A 5 1.71 11.72 40.38
C TYR A 5 0.81 10.88 39.47
N ILE A 6 -0.50 10.86 39.76
CA ILE A 6 -1.49 10.13 38.94
C ILE A 6 -1.59 10.76 37.55
N LEU A 7 -1.58 12.09 37.47
CA LEU A 7 -1.59 12.81 36.19
C LEU A 7 -0.35 12.51 35.36
N ILE A 8 0.85 12.47 35.97
CA ILE A 8 2.08 12.08 35.28
C ILE A 8 1.95 10.65 34.75
N LEU A 9 1.50 9.70 35.57
CA LEU A 9 1.35 8.30 35.17
C LEU A 9 0.38 8.16 33.97
N ILE A 10 -0.82 8.72 34.07
CA ILE A 10 -1.84 8.64 33.01
C ILE A 10 -1.34 9.34 31.74
N SER A 11 -0.72 10.52 31.89
CA SER A 11 -0.16 11.27 30.78
C SER A 11 0.92 10.46 30.05
N THR A 12 1.86 9.85 30.77
CA THR A 12 2.95 9.07 30.14
C THR A 12 2.45 7.79 29.48
N VAL A 13 1.44 7.12 30.05
CA VAL A 13 0.89 5.87 29.49
C VAL A 13 0.05 6.13 28.24
N LEU A 14 -0.84 7.13 28.27
CA LEU A 14 -1.87 7.34 27.25
C LEU A 14 -1.59 8.54 26.33
N VAL A 15 -1.32 9.72 26.90
CA VAL A 15 -1.29 10.99 26.15
C VAL A 15 0.05 11.20 25.45
N ASN A 16 1.15 11.01 26.18
CA ASN A 16 2.52 11.15 25.72
C ASN A 16 3.20 9.78 25.61
N ASN A 17 2.45 8.80 25.08
CA ASN A 17 2.94 7.43 24.96
C ASN A 17 4.26 7.37 24.18
N ILE A 18 5.25 6.70 24.76
CA ILE A 18 6.61 6.69 24.24
C ILE A 18 6.73 6.01 22.86
N VAL A 19 5.87 5.03 22.57
CA VAL A 19 5.90 4.27 21.31
C VAL A 19 5.10 5.01 20.25
N LEU A 20 3.87 5.41 20.58
CA LEU A 20 2.94 5.98 19.61
C LEU A 20 3.23 7.45 19.27
N VAL A 21 3.61 8.26 20.26
CA VAL A 21 3.77 9.71 20.10
C VAL A 21 5.24 10.09 19.97
N LYS A 22 6.12 9.47 20.77
CA LYS A 22 7.56 9.78 20.75
C LYS A 22 8.39 8.89 19.83
N ILE A 23 7.81 7.82 19.26
CA ILE A 23 8.47 6.95 18.28
C ILE A 23 9.75 6.30 18.88
N LEU A 24 9.72 5.98 20.17
CA LEU A 24 10.80 5.33 20.90
C LEU A 24 10.44 3.87 21.20
N GLY A 25 11.43 2.97 21.19
CA GLY A 25 11.26 1.55 21.48
C GLY A 25 10.76 0.69 20.33
N LEU A 26 10.77 1.19 19.10
CA LEU A 26 10.27 0.44 17.94
C LEU A 26 11.05 -0.86 17.64
N CYS A 27 12.37 -0.87 17.84
CA CYS A 27 13.20 -2.04 17.54
C CYS A 27 12.78 -3.29 18.35
N PRO A 28 12.70 -3.24 19.70
CA PRO A 28 12.20 -4.37 20.49
C PRO A 28 10.72 -4.67 20.25
N PHE A 29 9.92 -3.65 19.98
CA PHE A 29 8.50 -3.81 19.66
C PHE A 29 8.28 -4.65 18.39
N MET A 30 9.01 -4.37 17.30
CA MET A 30 8.92 -5.15 16.07
C MET A 30 9.44 -6.58 16.22
N GLY A 31 10.48 -6.78 17.05
CA GLY A 31 11.09 -8.10 17.25
C GLY A 31 10.20 -9.10 18.00
N VAL A 32 9.40 -8.62 18.96
CA VAL A 32 8.75 -9.49 19.96
C VAL A 32 7.21 -9.53 19.86
N SER A 33 6.61 -8.61 19.10
CA SER A 33 5.14 -8.51 18.90
C SER A 33 4.45 -9.76 18.31
N LYS A 34 5.20 -10.75 17.81
CA LYS A 34 4.63 -11.98 17.23
C LYS A 34 4.17 -13.01 18.26
N LYS A 35 4.70 -12.98 19.49
CA LYS A 35 4.39 -13.99 20.53
C LYS A 35 4.02 -13.30 21.85
N LEU A 36 2.83 -13.59 22.36
CA LEU A 36 2.31 -12.98 23.59
C LEU A 36 3.17 -13.32 24.83
N GLU A 37 3.67 -14.55 24.92
CA GLU A 37 4.54 -14.98 26.03
C GLU A 37 5.86 -14.20 26.07
N ALA A 38 6.49 -14.03 24.91
CA ALA A 38 7.72 -13.25 24.78
C ALA A 38 7.47 -11.75 25.04
N SER A 39 6.31 -11.26 24.60
CA SER A 39 5.83 -9.89 24.82
C SER A 39 5.72 -9.55 26.31
N MET A 40 5.16 -10.45 27.12
CA MET A 40 5.04 -10.27 28.57
C MET A 40 6.42 -10.26 29.26
N GLY A 41 7.31 -11.18 28.89
CA GLY A 41 8.67 -11.25 29.43
C GLY A 41 9.48 -9.98 29.16
N MET A 42 9.44 -9.49 27.93
CA MET A 42 10.12 -8.25 27.54
C MET A 42 9.52 -7.01 28.21
N ALA A 43 8.19 -6.95 28.36
CA ALA A 43 7.51 -5.87 29.08
C ALA A 43 7.95 -5.79 30.57
N ALA A 44 8.08 -6.94 31.24
CA ALA A 44 8.53 -6.98 32.63
C ALA A 44 9.99 -6.53 32.77
N ALA A 45 10.89 -7.01 31.91
CA ALA A 45 12.29 -6.61 31.92
C ALA A 45 12.47 -5.10 31.64
N THR A 46 11.75 -4.57 30.65
CA THR A 46 11.78 -3.13 30.32
C THR A 46 11.19 -2.28 31.45
N ALA A 47 10.17 -2.74 32.17
CA ALA A 47 9.64 -2.05 33.34
C ALA A 47 10.66 -1.90 34.46
N PHE A 48 11.42 -2.95 34.73
CA PHE A 48 12.47 -2.90 35.73
C PHE A 48 13.60 -1.94 35.32
N VAL A 49 14.11 -2.09 34.07
CA VAL A 49 15.19 -1.24 33.53
C VAL A 49 14.78 0.23 33.47
N LEU A 50 13.59 0.55 32.96
CA LEU A 50 13.15 1.94 32.79
C LEU A 50 12.93 2.64 34.13
N THR A 51 12.36 1.94 35.11
CA THR A 51 12.12 2.50 36.45
C THR A 51 13.45 2.74 37.16
N LEU A 52 14.30 1.71 37.25
CA LEU A 52 15.58 1.81 37.95
C LEU A 52 16.54 2.76 37.23
N GLY A 53 16.61 2.68 35.91
CA GLY A 53 17.44 3.56 35.08
C GLY A 53 17.04 5.03 35.18
N SER A 54 15.74 5.35 35.27
CA SER A 54 15.28 6.72 35.47
C SER A 54 15.65 7.25 36.87
N MET A 55 15.53 6.41 37.90
CA MET A 55 15.90 6.77 39.27
C MET A 55 17.41 6.98 39.43
N THR A 56 18.23 6.07 38.89
CA THR A 56 19.70 6.17 38.98
C THR A 56 20.24 7.31 38.13
N SER A 57 19.68 7.54 36.94
CA SER A 57 20.06 8.68 36.08
C SER A 57 19.66 10.01 36.70
N TRP A 58 18.50 10.11 37.36
CA TRP A 58 18.13 11.29 38.14
C TRP A 58 19.15 11.54 39.26
N ALA A 59 19.50 10.50 40.03
CA ALA A 59 20.45 10.63 41.13
C ALA A 59 21.81 11.14 40.63
N ILE A 60 22.28 10.63 39.50
CA ILE A 60 23.56 11.07 38.93
C ILE A 60 23.48 12.48 38.35
N ASN A 61 22.39 12.83 37.66
CA ASN A 61 22.22 14.19 37.16
C ASN A 61 22.22 15.23 38.30
N HIS A 62 21.47 14.94 39.37
CA HIS A 62 21.31 15.89 40.48
C HIS A 62 22.50 15.91 41.46
N TYR A 63 23.06 14.75 41.83
CA TYR A 63 24.17 14.68 42.79
C TYR A 63 25.57 14.84 42.17
N LEU A 64 25.75 14.52 40.88
CA LEU A 64 27.07 14.53 40.25
C LEU A 64 27.20 15.62 39.17
N LEU A 65 26.24 15.77 38.26
CA LEU A 65 26.43 16.66 37.10
C LEU A 65 26.14 18.13 37.42
N GLU A 66 25.01 18.41 38.07
CA GLU A 66 24.60 19.76 38.47
C GLU A 66 25.59 20.46 39.41
N PRO A 67 26.09 19.84 40.50
CA PRO A 67 27.02 20.52 41.42
C PRO A 67 28.42 20.73 40.84
N ASN A 68 28.84 19.91 39.86
CA ASN A 68 30.14 20.03 39.21
C ASN A 68 30.09 20.81 37.89
N ASP A 69 28.93 21.36 37.51
CA ASP A 69 28.68 22.12 36.28
C ASP A 69 29.09 21.40 34.97
N VAL A 70 29.06 20.06 34.98
CA VAL A 70 29.43 19.18 33.84
C VAL A 70 28.21 18.61 33.14
N VAL A 71 27.15 19.42 33.01
CA VAL A 71 25.86 19.01 32.42
C VAL A 71 26.00 18.50 30.97
N TYR A 72 27.02 18.96 30.24
CA TYR A 72 27.31 18.50 28.88
C TYR A 72 27.65 17.00 28.78
N LEU A 73 28.08 16.36 29.88
CA LEU A 73 28.36 14.92 29.93
C LEU A 73 27.11 14.05 30.18
N ARG A 74 25.92 14.65 30.33
CA ARG A 74 24.66 13.97 30.70
C ARG A 74 24.39 12.70 29.90
N THR A 75 24.43 12.78 28.58
CA THR A 75 24.13 11.64 27.72
C THR A 75 25.13 10.50 27.93
N LEU A 76 26.43 10.82 28.02
CA LEU A 76 27.48 9.82 28.25
C LEU A 76 27.35 9.16 29.62
N SER A 77 27.13 9.96 30.67
CA SER A 77 26.90 9.44 32.02
C SER A 77 25.67 8.53 32.08
N PHE A 78 24.56 8.91 31.44
CA PHE A 78 23.35 8.08 31.41
C PHE A 78 23.59 6.74 30.70
N ILE A 79 24.30 6.73 29.59
CA ILE A 79 24.62 5.48 28.87
C ILE A 79 25.37 4.50 29.77
N VAL A 80 26.41 4.95 30.49
CA VAL A 80 27.21 4.09 31.38
C VAL A 80 26.36 3.51 32.52
N VAL A 81 25.51 4.35 33.12
CA VAL A 81 24.65 3.95 34.25
C VAL A 81 23.59 2.97 33.81
N ILE A 82 22.95 3.25 32.67
CA ILE A 82 21.96 2.37 32.07
C ILE A 82 22.59 1.03 31.69
N ALA A 83 23.81 1.02 31.13
CA ALA A 83 24.51 -0.22 30.81
C ALA A 83 24.69 -1.10 32.06
N GLY A 84 25.07 -0.51 33.20
CA GLY A 84 25.14 -1.22 34.48
C GLY A 84 23.79 -1.76 34.96
N VAL A 85 22.72 -0.97 34.84
CA VAL A 85 21.35 -1.37 35.21
C VAL A 85 20.83 -2.51 34.33
N VAL A 86 21.06 -2.44 33.01
CA VAL A 86 20.64 -3.50 32.09
C VAL A 86 21.43 -4.77 32.34
N GLN A 87 22.74 -4.69 32.58
CA GLN A 87 23.55 -5.85 32.93
C GLN A 87 23.06 -6.54 34.21
N LEU A 88 22.71 -5.75 35.24
CA LEU A 88 22.10 -6.27 36.46
C LEU A 88 20.78 -6.99 36.16
N THR A 89 19.96 -6.40 35.30
CA THR A 89 18.66 -6.98 34.93
C THR A 89 18.81 -8.30 34.17
N GLU A 90 19.78 -8.37 33.26
CA GLU A 90 20.11 -9.58 32.52
C GLU A 90 20.48 -10.73 33.47
N MET A 91 21.37 -10.48 34.42
CA MET A 91 21.76 -11.48 35.43
C MET A 91 20.58 -11.93 36.30
N ILE A 92 19.69 -11.00 36.69
CA ILE A 92 18.49 -11.33 37.47
C ILE A 92 17.53 -12.20 36.64
N MET A 93 17.33 -11.86 35.37
CA MET A 93 16.41 -12.57 34.49
C MET A 93 16.89 -13.99 34.19
N GLU A 94 18.19 -14.18 33.96
CA GLU A 94 18.80 -15.50 33.76
C GLU A 94 18.57 -16.42 34.97
N LYS A 95 18.72 -15.87 36.19
CA LYS A 95 18.54 -16.63 37.43
C LYS A 95 17.06 -16.92 37.75
N SER A 96 16.18 -15.94 37.57
CA SER A 96 14.77 -16.06 37.95
C SER A 96 13.92 -16.80 36.92
N PHE A 97 14.23 -16.66 35.62
CA PHE A 97 13.40 -17.16 34.52
C PHE A 97 14.25 -17.85 33.42
N PRO A 98 14.89 -19.00 33.71
CA PRO A 98 15.81 -19.66 32.78
C PRO A 98 15.13 -20.10 31.47
N LEU A 99 13.86 -20.53 31.53
CA LEU A 99 13.07 -20.91 30.36
C LEU A 99 12.84 -19.73 29.41
N LEU A 100 12.55 -18.55 29.99
CA LEU A 100 12.31 -17.33 29.22
C LEU A 100 13.62 -16.80 28.62
N TYR A 101 14.73 -16.89 29.36
CA TYR A 101 16.06 -16.53 28.87
C TYR A 101 16.48 -17.35 27.64
N GLN A 102 16.23 -18.66 27.63
CA GLN A 102 16.50 -19.51 26.45
C GLN A 102 15.68 -19.11 25.21
N MET A 103 14.45 -18.63 25.39
CA MET A 103 13.59 -18.17 24.30
C MET A 103 13.90 -16.73 23.86
N LEU A 104 14.34 -15.88 24.78
CA LEU A 104 14.51 -14.44 24.59
C LEU A 104 15.98 -14.02 24.41
N GLY A 105 16.95 -14.93 24.59
CA GLY A 105 18.39 -14.65 24.67
C GLY A 105 18.95 -13.76 23.54
N ILE A 106 18.43 -13.91 22.32
CA ILE A 106 18.82 -13.07 21.16
C ILE A 106 18.33 -11.62 21.31
N PHE A 107 17.25 -11.39 22.05
CA PHE A 107 16.63 -10.07 22.22
C PHE A 107 17.10 -9.32 23.47
N LEU A 108 17.91 -9.92 24.35
CA LEU A 108 18.47 -9.24 25.52
C LEU A 108 19.38 -8.04 25.15
N PRO A 109 20.28 -8.15 24.15
CA PRO A 109 21.03 -7.00 23.63
C PRO A 109 20.14 -5.90 23.02
N LEU A 110 18.88 -6.21 22.71
CA LEU A 110 17.93 -5.23 22.20
C LEU A 110 17.40 -4.32 23.32
N ILE A 111 17.56 -4.69 24.59
CA ILE A 111 17.20 -3.86 25.74
C ILE A 111 18.24 -2.75 25.93
N THR A 112 19.54 -3.04 25.82
CA THR A 112 20.62 -2.04 25.96
C THR A 112 20.60 -1.01 24.83
N THR A 113 20.24 -1.45 23.62
CA THR A 113 20.14 -0.60 22.43
C THR A 113 18.75 0.02 22.25
N ASN A 114 17.84 -0.17 23.21
CA ASN A 114 16.50 0.38 23.14
C ASN A 114 16.51 1.91 23.31
N CYS A 115 16.08 2.63 22.29
CA CYS A 115 15.99 4.10 22.34
C CYS A 115 15.01 4.62 23.42
N ALA A 116 14.01 3.84 23.84
CA ALA A 116 13.18 4.20 24.99
C ALA A 116 13.95 4.18 26.31
N VAL A 117 14.93 3.28 26.46
CA VAL A 117 15.72 3.12 27.70
C VAL A 117 16.62 4.30 27.95
N LEU A 118 17.21 4.90 26.91
CA LEU A 118 17.95 6.15 27.03
C LEU A 118 17.03 7.37 26.98
N GLY A 119 15.99 7.35 26.15
CA GLY A 119 15.11 8.49 25.90
C GLY A 119 14.28 8.90 27.12
N ILE A 120 13.75 7.96 27.90
CA ILE A 120 12.95 8.27 29.09
C ILE A 120 13.76 9.03 30.15
N PRO A 121 14.94 8.57 30.59
CA PRO A 121 15.79 9.33 31.51
C PRO A 121 16.16 10.72 31.01
N LEU A 122 16.40 10.87 29.70
CA LEU A 122 16.71 12.16 29.08
C LEU A 122 15.51 13.12 29.12
N LEU A 123 14.32 12.64 28.74
CA LEU A 123 13.07 13.41 28.83
C LEU A 123 12.76 13.78 30.28
N ASN A 124 13.00 12.86 31.21
CA ASN A 124 12.81 13.08 32.63
C ASN A 124 13.73 14.19 33.17
N ALA A 125 14.99 14.23 32.73
CA ALA A 125 15.93 15.29 33.08
C ALA A 125 15.57 16.65 32.44
N GLN A 126 14.96 16.65 31.25
CA GLN A 126 14.47 17.88 30.60
C GLN A 126 13.20 18.43 31.27
N SER A 127 12.32 17.56 31.77
CA SER A 127 11.08 17.93 32.46
C SER A 127 11.29 18.39 33.91
N GLY A 128 12.50 18.29 34.46
CA GLY A 128 12.81 18.73 35.82
C GLY A 128 12.09 17.95 36.92
N HIS A 129 11.82 16.66 36.68
CA HIS A 129 11.11 15.82 37.65
C HIS A 129 11.95 15.54 38.91
N ASN A 130 11.28 15.40 40.06
CA ASN A 130 11.89 14.95 41.31
C ASN A 130 12.21 13.45 41.27
N PHE A 131 12.96 12.92 42.24
CA PHE A 131 13.32 11.49 42.32
C PHE A 131 12.12 10.53 42.18
N ILE A 132 11.07 10.76 42.98
CA ILE A 132 9.87 9.91 42.97
C ILE A 132 9.08 10.09 41.67
N GLN A 133 8.99 11.32 41.16
CA GLN A 133 8.36 11.59 39.85
C GLN A 133 9.13 10.87 38.73
N SER A 134 10.45 10.80 38.82
CA SER A 134 11.32 10.12 37.86
C SER A 134 11.07 8.62 37.81
N GLY A 135 10.94 7.99 38.97
CA GLY A 135 10.55 6.58 39.05
C GLY A 135 9.17 6.33 38.46
N ILE A 136 8.19 7.17 38.78
CA ILE A 136 6.82 7.06 38.25
C ILE A 136 6.78 7.29 36.74
N TYR A 137 7.55 8.25 36.23
CA TYR A 137 7.65 8.53 34.80
C TYR A 137 8.29 7.34 34.05
N GLY A 138 9.35 6.76 34.59
CA GLY A 138 9.99 5.55 34.04
C GLY A 138 9.05 4.34 34.03
N PHE A 139 8.35 4.10 35.14
CA PHE A 139 7.36 3.04 35.26
C PHE A 139 6.17 3.25 34.32
N GLY A 140 5.65 4.48 34.23
CA GLY A 140 4.58 4.86 33.29
C GLY A 140 4.99 4.66 31.83
N GLY A 141 6.23 4.99 31.47
CA GLY A 141 6.78 4.71 30.14
C GLY A 141 6.80 3.21 29.82
N ALA A 142 7.18 2.38 30.79
CA ALA A 142 7.17 0.93 30.62
C ALA A 142 5.76 0.34 30.50
N LEU A 143 4.79 0.84 31.28
CA LEU A 143 3.39 0.46 31.14
C LEU A 143 2.82 0.89 29.76
N GLY A 144 3.19 2.07 29.28
CA GLY A 144 2.84 2.52 27.93
C GLY A 144 3.43 1.62 26.84
N PHE A 145 4.68 1.19 27.01
CA PHE A 145 5.35 0.24 26.11
C PHE A 145 4.66 -1.13 26.11
N SER A 146 4.39 -1.69 27.30
CA SER A 146 3.78 -3.02 27.44
C SER A 146 2.36 -3.05 26.90
N MET A 147 1.56 -2.00 27.16
CA MET A 147 0.21 -1.85 26.64
C MET A 147 0.19 -1.92 25.11
N VAL A 148 1.04 -1.12 24.45
CA VAL A 148 1.11 -1.08 22.97
C VAL A 148 1.56 -2.43 22.42
N LEU A 149 2.55 -3.07 23.06
CA LEU A 149 3.09 -4.34 22.61
C LEU A 149 2.04 -5.47 22.69
N ILE A 150 1.28 -5.55 23.80
CA ILE A 150 0.19 -6.54 23.97
C ILE A 150 -0.96 -6.27 22.99
N LEU A 151 -1.35 -5.01 22.80
CA LEU A 151 -2.42 -4.65 21.84
C LEU A 151 -2.06 -5.09 20.42
N PHE A 152 -0.86 -4.77 19.94
CA PHE A 152 -0.42 -5.17 18.60
C PHE A 152 -0.29 -6.68 18.43
N ALA A 153 0.25 -7.38 19.44
CA ALA A 153 0.31 -8.85 19.41
C ALA A 153 -1.09 -9.48 19.29
N SER A 154 -2.08 -8.93 20.00
CA SER A 154 -3.48 -9.38 19.90
C SER A 154 -4.11 -9.07 18.54
N MET A 155 -3.87 -7.88 17.99
CA MET A 155 -4.37 -7.47 16.68
C MET A 155 -3.81 -8.34 15.55
N LEU A 156 -2.51 -8.66 15.59
CA LEU A 156 -1.86 -9.57 14.64
C LEU A 156 -2.50 -10.97 14.67
N GLY A 157 -2.80 -11.49 15.86
CA GLY A 157 -3.52 -12.76 16.02
C GLY A 157 -4.92 -12.73 15.41
N LEU A 158 -5.68 -11.66 15.66
CA LEU A 158 -7.02 -11.48 15.08
C LEU A 158 -6.98 -11.34 13.55
N ALA A 159 -6.04 -10.55 13.04
CA ALA A 159 -5.86 -10.33 11.60
C ALA A 159 -5.53 -11.65 10.88
N LEU A 160 -4.70 -12.49 11.49
CA LEU A 160 -4.40 -13.82 10.96
C LEU A 160 -5.66 -14.70 10.91
N ALA A 161 -6.46 -14.71 11.99
CA ALA A 161 -7.70 -15.49 12.04
C ALA A 161 -8.73 -15.03 10.99
N LEU A 162 -8.95 -13.71 10.88
CA LEU A 162 -9.84 -13.14 9.87
C LEU A 162 -9.31 -13.35 8.45
N GLY A 163 -8.00 -13.23 8.24
CA GLY A 163 -7.36 -13.50 6.95
C GLY A 163 -7.54 -14.96 6.50
N ILE A 164 -7.37 -15.91 7.42
CA ILE A 164 -7.63 -17.34 7.15
C ILE A 164 -9.11 -17.56 6.82
N LEU A 165 -10.02 -16.96 7.58
CA LEU A 165 -11.46 -17.09 7.36
C LEU A 165 -11.88 -16.53 5.99
N LEU A 166 -11.48 -15.29 5.67
CA LEU A 166 -11.78 -14.66 4.39
C LEU A 166 -11.12 -15.40 3.22
N GLY A 167 -9.88 -15.86 3.39
CA GLY A 167 -9.19 -16.69 2.39
C GLY A 167 -9.93 -18.00 2.14
N TYR A 168 -10.38 -18.68 3.19
CA TYR A 168 -11.20 -19.89 3.06
C TYR A 168 -12.54 -19.61 2.37
N SER A 169 -13.22 -18.52 2.73
CA SER A 169 -14.46 -18.09 2.06
C SER A 169 -14.25 -17.78 0.58
N ALA A 170 -13.16 -17.11 0.21
CA ALA A 170 -12.85 -16.79 -1.18
C ALA A 170 -12.65 -18.06 -2.04
N LEU A 171 -12.06 -19.11 -1.47
CA LEU A 171 -11.91 -20.39 -2.15
C LEU A 171 -13.25 -21.15 -2.23
N LYS A 172 -14.03 -21.17 -1.15
CA LYS A 172 -15.28 -21.92 -1.05
C LYS A 172 -16.41 -21.33 -1.90
N PHE A 173 -16.48 -20.00 -2.02
CA PHE A 173 -17.53 -19.28 -2.75
C PHE A 173 -17.04 -18.74 -4.10
N LYS A 174 -15.96 -19.30 -4.65
CA LYS A 174 -15.49 -18.94 -5.98
C LYS A 174 -16.58 -19.24 -7.01
N VAL A 175 -17.23 -18.21 -7.54
CA VAL A 175 -18.21 -18.34 -8.62
C VAL A 175 -17.43 -18.59 -9.91
N GLU A 176 -17.48 -19.82 -10.42
CA GLU A 176 -16.96 -20.13 -11.75
C GLU A 176 -17.88 -19.49 -12.79
N GLY A 177 -17.39 -18.47 -13.48
CA GLY A 177 -18.08 -17.91 -14.65
C GLY A 177 -18.05 -18.90 -15.81
N ASP A 178 -18.99 -18.77 -16.75
CA ASP A 178 -19.01 -19.59 -17.96
C ASP A 178 -17.66 -19.48 -18.70
N PRO A 179 -16.92 -20.61 -18.89
CA PRO A 179 -15.61 -20.60 -19.53
C PRO A 179 -15.66 -20.08 -20.97
N LEU A 180 -16.82 -20.16 -21.64
CA LEU A 180 -16.99 -19.64 -23.00
C LEU A 180 -16.93 -18.10 -23.03
N ILE A 181 -17.63 -17.44 -22.10
CA ILE A 181 -17.63 -15.97 -21.99
C ILE A 181 -16.20 -15.46 -21.78
N ALA A 182 -15.42 -16.12 -20.91
CA ALA A 182 -14.04 -15.75 -20.64
C ALA A 182 -13.15 -15.88 -21.88
N ARG A 183 -13.37 -16.91 -22.72
CA ARG A 183 -12.62 -17.10 -23.97
C ARG A 183 -12.99 -16.04 -25.02
N ILE A 184 -14.27 -15.72 -25.17
CA ILE A 184 -14.74 -14.67 -26.08
C ILE A 184 -14.18 -13.31 -25.63
N ASP A 185 -14.28 -12.99 -24.34
CA ASP A 185 -13.76 -11.73 -23.77
C ASP A 185 -12.25 -11.60 -24.02
N ALA A 186 -11.48 -12.69 -23.90
CA ALA A 186 -10.04 -12.68 -24.19
C ALA A 186 -9.69 -12.41 -25.66
N ILE A 187 -10.59 -12.69 -26.62
CA ILE A 187 -10.39 -12.40 -28.05
C ILE A 187 -10.72 -10.92 -28.36
N LEU A 188 -11.64 -10.32 -27.61
CA LEU A 188 -12.05 -8.94 -27.80
C LEU A 188 -10.91 -7.96 -27.51
N PRO A 189 -10.92 -6.76 -28.12
CA PRO A 189 -9.81 -5.81 -28.06
C PRO A 189 -9.61 -5.14 -26.67
N GLN A 190 -10.49 -5.39 -25.69
CA GLN A 190 -10.44 -4.83 -24.33
C GLN A 190 -10.39 -3.29 -24.27
N THR A 191 -10.93 -2.62 -25.29
CA THR A 191 -10.92 -1.14 -25.39
C THR A 191 -12.05 -0.46 -24.62
N GLN A 192 -13.07 -1.22 -24.18
CA GLN A 192 -14.22 -0.71 -23.41
C GLN A 192 -14.92 0.52 -24.03
N CYS A 193 -14.85 0.66 -25.36
CA CYS A 193 -15.27 1.88 -26.08
C CYS A 193 -16.78 1.99 -26.34
N GLY A 194 -17.52 0.88 -26.23
CA GLY A 194 -18.97 0.84 -26.42
C GLY A 194 -19.50 1.02 -27.85
N GLN A 195 -18.64 1.04 -28.88
CA GLN A 195 -19.06 1.22 -30.29
C GLN A 195 -19.98 0.10 -30.80
N CYS A 196 -19.86 -1.10 -30.25
CA CYS A 196 -20.74 -2.23 -30.54
C CYS A 196 -22.14 -2.13 -29.89
N GLY A 197 -22.45 -1.04 -29.17
CA GLY A 197 -23.74 -0.87 -28.47
C GLY A 197 -23.80 -1.49 -27.07
N TYR A 198 -22.73 -2.16 -26.62
CA TYR A 198 -22.61 -2.73 -25.28
C TYR A 198 -21.69 -1.89 -24.39
N PRO A 199 -21.91 -1.83 -23.06
CA PRO A 199 -21.11 -0.99 -22.16
C PRO A 199 -19.65 -1.46 -21.97
N GLY A 200 -19.24 -2.58 -22.58
CA GLY A 200 -17.86 -3.07 -22.56
C GLY A 200 -17.71 -4.42 -23.26
N CYS A 201 -16.47 -4.93 -23.33
CA CYS A 201 -16.13 -6.20 -23.96
C CYS A 201 -16.79 -7.39 -23.26
N LYS A 202 -16.76 -7.48 -21.93
CA LYS A 202 -17.36 -8.61 -21.19
C LYS A 202 -18.90 -8.72 -21.35
N PRO A 203 -19.69 -7.63 -21.28
CA PRO A 203 -21.12 -7.67 -21.63
C PRO A 203 -21.38 -8.12 -23.07
N TYR A 204 -20.59 -7.63 -24.04
CA TYR A 204 -20.69 -8.07 -25.44
C TYR A 204 -20.33 -9.56 -25.58
N ALA A 205 -19.26 -10.03 -24.93
CA ALA A 205 -18.88 -11.44 -24.88
C ALA A 205 -19.98 -12.33 -24.29
N THR A 206 -20.68 -11.83 -23.27
CA THR A 206 -21.84 -12.51 -22.67
C THR A 206 -23.01 -12.59 -23.64
N ALA A 207 -23.29 -11.52 -24.39
CA ALA A 207 -24.35 -11.50 -25.39
C ALA A 207 -24.06 -12.42 -26.58
N ILE A 208 -22.80 -12.49 -27.04
CA ILE A 208 -22.36 -13.46 -28.06
C ILE A 208 -22.53 -14.89 -27.54
N ALA A 209 -22.08 -15.19 -26.31
CA ALA A 209 -22.20 -16.53 -25.74
C ALA A 209 -23.66 -17.00 -25.61
N LYS A 210 -24.60 -16.07 -25.40
CA LYS A 210 -26.03 -16.34 -25.33
C LYS A 210 -26.74 -16.34 -26.68
N GLY A 211 -26.07 -15.95 -27.77
CA GLY A 211 -26.66 -15.78 -29.10
C GLY A 211 -27.56 -14.55 -29.24
N GLU A 212 -27.45 -13.58 -28.32
CA GLU A 212 -28.20 -12.31 -28.36
C GLU A 212 -27.53 -11.26 -29.27
N ALA A 213 -26.23 -11.41 -29.56
CA ALA A 213 -25.44 -10.52 -30.41
C ALA A 213 -24.65 -11.28 -31.47
N ASP A 214 -24.47 -10.67 -32.64
CA ASP A 214 -23.61 -11.20 -33.71
C ASP A 214 -22.13 -10.90 -33.43
N ILE A 215 -21.23 -11.71 -33.99
CA ILE A 215 -19.77 -11.60 -33.78
C ILE A 215 -19.12 -10.38 -34.46
N ASN A 216 -19.79 -9.76 -35.43
CA ASN A 216 -19.25 -8.75 -36.34
C ASN A 216 -19.55 -7.30 -35.92
N GLN A 217 -19.94 -7.06 -34.67
CA GLN A 217 -20.36 -5.74 -34.19
C GLN A 217 -19.23 -4.92 -33.56
N CYS A 218 -17.98 -5.41 -33.51
CA CYS A 218 -16.85 -4.75 -32.82
C CYS A 218 -15.83 -4.12 -33.80
N PRO A 219 -15.98 -2.83 -34.17
CA PRO A 219 -15.04 -2.16 -35.07
C PRO A 219 -13.57 -2.16 -34.63
N PRO A 220 -13.24 -1.94 -33.33
CA PRO A 220 -11.84 -1.96 -32.88
C PRO A 220 -11.18 -3.33 -32.97
N GLY A 221 -11.97 -4.41 -32.97
CA GLY A 221 -11.47 -5.77 -33.17
C GLY A 221 -11.09 -6.05 -34.63
N GLY A 222 -11.70 -5.32 -35.57
CA GLY A 222 -11.53 -5.49 -37.00
C GLY A 222 -11.86 -6.90 -37.49
N ASP A 223 -11.56 -7.19 -38.76
CA ASP A 223 -11.83 -8.50 -39.36
C ASP A 223 -11.07 -9.65 -38.68
N ALA A 224 -9.86 -9.38 -38.18
CA ALA A 224 -9.07 -10.37 -37.46
C ALA A 224 -9.76 -10.86 -36.18
N GLY A 225 -10.40 -9.95 -35.43
CA GLY A 225 -11.20 -10.30 -34.26
C GLY A 225 -12.42 -11.15 -34.63
N VAL A 226 -13.11 -10.81 -35.73
CA VAL A 226 -14.29 -11.55 -36.19
C VAL A 226 -13.93 -12.96 -36.65
N HIS A 227 -12.82 -13.14 -37.37
CA HIS A 227 -12.32 -14.47 -37.72
C HIS A 227 -11.98 -15.31 -36.49
N ALA A 228 -11.27 -14.75 -35.52
CA ALA A 228 -10.94 -15.46 -34.29
C ALA A 228 -12.20 -15.86 -33.49
N LEU A 229 -13.24 -15.02 -33.49
CA LEU A 229 -14.54 -15.35 -32.88
C LEU A 229 -15.30 -16.43 -33.66
N ALA A 230 -15.28 -16.36 -35.00
CA ALA A 230 -15.88 -17.36 -35.88
C ALA A 230 -15.24 -18.74 -35.68
N ASP A 231 -13.90 -18.79 -35.64
CA ASP A 231 -13.13 -20.00 -35.41
C ASP A 231 -13.40 -20.59 -34.01
N LEU A 232 -13.53 -19.74 -32.98
CA LEU A 232 -13.82 -20.18 -31.61
C LEU A 232 -15.25 -20.75 -31.46
N LEU A 233 -16.23 -20.12 -32.11
CA LEU A 233 -17.65 -20.47 -31.97
C LEU A 233 -18.14 -21.48 -33.03
N GLY A 234 -17.32 -21.78 -34.03
CA GLY A 234 -17.68 -22.66 -35.14
C GLY A 234 -18.79 -22.10 -36.03
N VAL A 235 -18.87 -20.77 -36.16
CA VAL A 235 -19.87 -20.06 -36.97
C VAL A 235 -19.23 -19.51 -38.25
N GLU A 236 -20.04 -19.30 -39.29
CA GLU A 236 -19.53 -18.69 -40.52
C GLU A 236 -19.07 -17.24 -40.30
N TYR A 237 -17.98 -16.86 -40.95
CA TYR A 237 -17.48 -15.49 -40.94
C TYR A 237 -18.51 -14.54 -41.55
N LYS A 238 -18.79 -13.45 -40.83
CA LYS A 238 -19.58 -12.32 -41.31
C LYS A 238 -18.67 -11.10 -41.43
N PRO A 239 -18.74 -10.31 -42.52
CA PRO A 239 -17.99 -9.06 -42.61
C PRO A 239 -18.43 -8.10 -41.50
N LEU A 240 -17.52 -7.23 -41.07
CA LEU A 240 -17.79 -6.24 -40.01
C LEU A 240 -19.05 -5.40 -40.32
N ASN A 241 -19.93 -5.24 -39.33
CA ASN A 241 -21.13 -4.42 -39.49
C ASN A 241 -20.76 -2.93 -39.59
N ALA A 242 -20.99 -2.34 -40.76
CA ALA A 242 -20.71 -0.94 -41.03
C ALA A 242 -21.55 0.04 -40.18
N GLU A 243 -22.68 -0.40 -39.62
CA GLU A 243 -23.54 0.42 -38.75
C GLU A 243 -22.84 0.84 -37.46
N HIS A 244 -21.89 0.03 -36.96
CA HIS A 244 -21.16 0.30 -35.72
C HIS A 244 -19.85 1.06 -35.94
N GLY A 245 -19.48 1.35 -37.20
CA GLY A 245 -18.29 2.10 -37.58
C GLY A 245 -17.21 1.27 -38.28
N ALA A 246 -16.22 1.97 -38.84
CA ALA A 246 -15.09 1.36 -39.55
C ALA A 246 -13.88 1.13 -38.61
N PRO A 247 -13.04 0.12 -38.87
CA PRO A 247 -11.82 -0.11 -38.11
C PRO A 247 -10.84 1.06 -38.34
N LYS A 248 -10.51 1.78 -37.27
CA LYS A 248 -9.49 2.84 -37.29
C LYS A 248 -8.12 2.28 -36.90
N PRO A 249 -7.01 2.81 -37.44
CA PRO A 249 -5.68 2.43 -36.97
C PRO A 249 -5.48 2.89 -35.52
N LYS A 250 -4.65 2.16 -34.77
CA LYS A 250 -4.32 2.53 -33.39
C LYS A 250 -3.69 3.92 -33.37
N SER A 251 -4.25 4.80 -32.55
CA SER A 251 -3.79 6.16 -32.39
C SER A 251 -3.72 6.53 -30.91
N VAL A 252 -2.87 7.49 -30.59
CA VAL A 252 -2.69 8.05 -29.25
C VAL A 252 -3.01 9.53 -29.36
N ALA A 253 -3.76 10.04 -28.38
CA ALA A 253 -3.97 11.48 -28.29
C ALA A 253 -2.65 12.17 -27.88
N PHE A 254 -2.39 13.33 -28.46
CA PHE A 254 -1.25 14.19 -28.18
C PHE A 254 -1.77 15.58 -27.82
N ILE A 255 -1.35 16.10 -26.67
CA ILE A 255 -1.72 17.43 -26.19
C ILE A 255 -0.58 18.39 -26.52
N ASP A 256 -0.88 19.47 -27.24
CA ASP A 256 0.07 20.56 -27.42
C ASP A 256 0.16 21.36 -26.11
N GLU A 257 1.29 21.16 -25.45
CA GLU A 257 1.69 21.79 -24.20
C GLU A 257 1.72 23.32 -24.26
N ASN A 258 1.94 23.92 -25.43
CA ASN A 258 2.00 25.38 -25.58
C ASN A 258 0.61 26.03 -25.66
N ILE A 259 -0.42 25.25 -26.05
CA ILE A 259 -1.80 25.74 -26.25
C ILE A 259 -2.67 25.37 -25.04
N CYS A 260 -2.33 24.32 -24.31
CA CYS A 260 -3.10 23.81 -23.19
C CYS A 260 -3.23 24.83 -22.04
N ILE A 261 -4.47 25.25 -21.74
CA ILE A 261 -4.79 26.22 -20.68
C ILE A 261 -5.06 25.59 -19.30
N GLY A 262 -4.99 24.26 -19.17
CA GLY A 262 -5.23 23.59 -17.90
C GLY A 262 -6.69 23.56 -17.42
N CYS A 263 -7.66 23.43 -18.33
CA CYS A 263 -9.11 23.46 -18.02
C CYS A 263 -9.70 22.17 -17.41
N THR A 264 -8.95 21.06 -17.43
CA THR A 264 -9.31 19.73 -16.87
C THR A 264 -10.52 19.00 -17.47
N LEU A 265 -11.20 19.57 -18.47
CA LEU A 265 -12.35 18.92 -19.14
C LEU A 265 -11.96 17.60 -19.83
N CYS A 266 -10.75 17.54 -20.41
CA CYS A 266 -10.23 16.33 -21.03
C CYS A 266 -9.98 15.20 -20.02
N ILE A 267 -9.54 15.52 -18.79
CA ILE A 267 -9.34 14.53 -17.72
C ILE A 267 -10.68 13.88 -17.38
N GLN A 268 -11.73 14.67 -17.19
CA GLN A 268 -13.07 14.15 -16.85
C GLN A 268 -13.67 13.27 -17.94
N ALA A 269 -13.27 13.48 -19.20
CA ALA A 269 -13.72 12.71 -20.34
C ALA A 269 -12.89 11.43 -20.59
N CYS A 270 -11.75 11.25 -19.93
CA CYS A 270 -10.87 10.11 -20.15
C CYS A 270 -11.35 8.89 -19.34
N PRO A 271 -11.79 7.78 -19.97
CA PRO A 271 -12.31 6.63 -19.24
C PRO A 271 -11.22 5.76 -18.58
N VAL A 272 -9.95 5.97 -18.95
CA VAL A 272 -8.79 5.18 -18.51
C VAL A 272 -7.78 6.02 -17.74
N ASP A 273 -8.10 7.27 -17.44
CA ASP A 273 -7.22 8.22 -16.73
C ASP A 273 -5.81 8.35 -17.32
N ALA A 274 -5.68 8.27 -18.65
CA ALA A 274 -4.40 8.37 -19.36
C ALA A 274 -3.83 9.80 -19.45
N ILE A 275 -4.51 10.81 -18.88
CA ILE A 275 -4.11 12.22 -18.95
C ILE A 275 -3.57 12.65 -17.58
N LEU A 276 -2.32 13.12 -17.55
CA LEU A 276 -1.69 13.69 -16.36
C LEU A 276 -1.75 15.22 -16.41
N GLY A 277 -2.11 15.82 -15.29
CA GLY A 277 -2.06 17.28 -15.10
C GLY A 277 -2.92 17.71 -13.91
N ALA A 278 -3.05 19.03 -13.74
CA ALA A 278 -3.84 19.63 -12.67
C ALA A 278 -4.53 20.91 -13.18
N ALA A 279 -5.51 21.41 -12.42
CA ALA A 279 -6.16 22.67 -12.75
C ALA A 279 -5.13 23.81 -12.88
N LYS A 280 -5.21 24.57 -13.98
CA LYS A 280 -4.26 25.64 -14.34
C LYS A 280 -2.83 25.18 -14.63
N HIS A 281 -2.60 23.89 -14.77
CA HIS A 281 -1.33 23.32 -15.22
C HIS A 281 -1.52 22.60 -16.57
N MET A 282 -0.45 22.55 -17.35
CA MET A 282 -0.42 21.86 -18.64
C MET A 282 -0.69 20.36 -18.46
N HIS A 283 -1.46 19.80 -19.38
CA HIS A 283 -1.77 18.38 -19.41
C HIS A 283 -0.89 17.67 -20.43
N THR A 284 -0.51 16.43 -20.11
CA THR A 284 0.20 15.53 -21.03
C THR A 284 -0.45 14.15 -21.01
N ILE A 285 -0.15 13.33 -22.02
CA ILE A 285 -0.75 11.99 -22.17
C ILE A 285 0.28 10.92 -21.89
N ILE A 286 -0.09 9.96 -21.03
CA ILE A 286 0.65 8.71 -20.87
C ILE A 286 0.32 7.82 -22.06
N SER A 287 1.23 7.76 -23.03
CA SER A 287 1.00 7.04 -24.29
C SER A 287 0.74 5.54 -24.11
N SER A 288 1.26 4.91 -23.06
CA SER A 288 1.03 3.48 -22.76
C SER A 288 -0.39 3.16 -22.33
N GLU A 289 -1.06 4.08 -21.65
CA GLU A 289 -2.40 3.89 -21.09
C GLU A 289 -3.50 4.44 -22.02
N CYS A 290 -3.14 5.25 -23.01
CA CYS A 290 -4.09 5.85 -23.93
C CYS A 290 -4.71 4.79 -24.87
N THR A 291 -6.04 4.67 -24.84
CA THR A 291 -6.77 3.72 -25.71
C THR A 291 -7.08 4.26 -27.11
N GLY A 292 -6.85 5.55 -27.36
CA GLY A 292 -7.17 6.18 -28.65
C GLY A 292 -8.66 6.39 -28.90
N CYS A 293 -9.49 6.49 -27.86
CA CYS A 293 -10.95 6.58 -27.98
C CYS A 293 -11.50 7.95 -28.47
N GLU A 294 -10.65 8.97 -28.63
CA GLU A 294 -10.99 10.33 -29.11
C GLU A 294 -11.98 11.13 -28.23
N LEU A 295 -12.47 10.56 -27.12
CA LEU A 295 -13.44 11.21 -26.23
C LEU A 295 -12.93 12.52 -25.60
N CYS A 296 -11.61 12.69 -25.48
CA CYS A 296 -11.00 13.88 -24.92
C CYS A 296 -10.94 15.07 -25.90
N VAL A 297 -11.13 14.85 -27.20
CA VAL A 297 -10.99 15.89 -28.23
C VAL A 297 -12.16 16.87 -28.16
N ALA A 298 -13.40 16.39 -28.19
CA ALA A 298 -14.59 17.24 -28.23
C ALA A 298 -14.78 18.16 -27.00
N PRO A 299 -14.42 17.77 -25.76
CA PRO A 299 -14.50 18.65 -24.60
C PRO A 299 -13.41 19.74 -24.52
N CYS A 300 -12.41 19.75 -25.40
CA CYS A 300 -11.30 20.70 -25.31
C CYS A 300 -11.70 22.09 -25.87
N PRO A 301 -11.73 23.16 -25.05
CA PRO A 301 -12.22 24.47 -25.50
C PRO A 301 -11.22 25.24 -26.39
N VAL A 302 -9.97 24.80 -26.42
CA VAL A 302 -8.87 25.43 -27.18
C VAL A 302 -8.32 24.51 -28.27
N ASP A 303 -8.98 23.36 -28.50
CA ASP A 303 -8.62 22.36 -29.52
C ASP A 303 -7.12 21.96 -29.51
N CYS A 304 -6.50 21.89 -28.32
CA CYS A 304 -5.08 21.57 -28.18
C CYS A 304 -4.75 20.07 -28.31
N ILE A 305 -5.70 19.22 -28.67
CA ILE A 305 -5.54 17.76 -28.68
C ILE A 305 -5.62 17.24 -30.12
N SER A 306 -4.61 16.48 -30.54
CA SER A 306 -4.54 15.85 -31.86
C SER A 306 -4.37 14.34 -31.73
N MET A 307 -4.90 13.57 -32.68
CA MET A 307 -4.71 12.12 -32.71
C MET A 307 -3.51 11.77 -33.60
N GLN A 308 -2.50 11.13 -33.03
CA GLN A 308 -1.34 10.63 -33.77
C GLN A 308 -1.46 9.12 -33.96
N VAL A 309 -1.38 8.67 -35.21
CA VAL A 309 -1.42 7.24 -35.54
C VAL A 309 -0.07 6.63 -35.16
N ILE A 310 -0.11 5.51 -34.43
CA ILE A 310 1.10 4.75 -34.10
C ILE A 310 1.52 4.03 -35.39
N ALA A 311 2.72 4.33 -35.90
CA ALA A 311 3.27 3.64 -37.06
C ALA A 311 3.52 2.16 -36.75
N GLU A 312 3.25 1.27 -37.71
CA GLU A 312 3.55 -0.15 -37.59
C GLU A 312 5.08 -0.34 -37.65
N THR A 313 5.67 -0.81 -36.56
CA THR A 313 7.08 -1.21 -36.43
C THR A 313 7.16 -2.74 -36.26
N PRO A 314 8.31 -3.39 -36.51
CA PRO A 314 8.46 -4.83 -36.28
C PRO A 314 8.03 -5.28 -34.87
N ASP A 315 8.15 -4.40 -33.87
CA ASP A 315 7.80 -4.67 -32.47
C ASP A 315 6.28 -4.64 -32.19
N ASN A 316 5.49 -3.90 -32.98
CA ASN A 316 4.05 -3.76 -32.78
C ASN A 316 3.19 -4.39 -33.90
N TRP A 317 3.85 -4.91 -34.94
CA TRP A 317 3.21 -5.55 -36.08
C TRP A 317 2.57 -6.88 -35.67
N LYS A 318 1.33 -7.09 -36.12
CA LYS A 318 0.59 -8.33 -35.94
C LYS A 318 0.20 -8.92 -37.29
N TRP A 319 0.22 -10.25 -37.38
CA TRP A 319 -0.23 -10.99 -38.56
C TRP A 319 -1.69 -10.65 -38.86
N LYS A 320 -1.97 -10.18 -40.09
CA LYS A 320 -3.32 -9.86 -40.58
C LYS A 320 -3.83 -11.03 -41.42
N TYR A 321 -5.11 -11.36 -41.32
CA TYR A 321 -5.72 -12.37 -42.18
C TYR A 321 -5.65 -11.92 -43.65
N PRO A 322 -5.26 -12.79 -44.60
CA PRO A 322 -5.19 -12.43 -46.01
C PRO A 322 -6.59 -12.28 -46.59
N THR A 323 -7.03 -11.04 -46.81
CA THR A 323 -8.27 -10.76 -47.55
C THR A 323 -7.98 -10.82 -49.04
N ILE A 324 -8.43 -11.87 -49.73
CA ILE A 324 -8.31 -11.99 -51.19
C ILE A 324 -9.58 -11.39 -51.82
N PRO A 325 -9.50 -10.26 -52.54
CA PRO A 325 -10.68 -9.68 -53.19
C PRO A 325 -11.16 -10.63 -54.29
N ILE A 326 -12.36 -11.19 -54.12
CA ILE A 326 -12.98 -12.05 -55.12
C ILE A 326 -13.46 -11.15 -56.26
N LYS A 327 -12.77 -11.23 -57.41
CA LYS A 327 -13.18 -10.51 -58.61
C LYS A 327 -14.37 -11.27 -59.21
N LEU A 328 -15.57 -10.68 -59.14
CA LEU A 328 -16.74 -11.24 -59.81
C LEU A 328 -16.49 -11.20 -61.32
N VAL A 329 -16.25 -12.36 -61.93
CA VAL A 329 -16.19 -12.50 -63.38
C VAL A 329 -17.63 -12.46 -63.87
N ALA A 330 -17.96 -11.47 -64.70
CA ALA A 330 -19.25 -11.43 -65.38
C ALA A 330 -19.36 -12.68 -66.28
N LEU A 331 -20.40 -13.48 -66.08
CA LEU A 331 -20.75 -14.55 -67.00
C LEU A 331 -21.23 -13.88 -68.29
N GLU A 332 -20.38 -13.82 -69.32
CA GLU A 332 -20.82 -13.52 -70.68
C GLU A 332 -21.79 -14.64 -71.10
N SER A 333 -23.04 -14.24 -71.34
CA SER A 333 -24.15 -15.08 -71.81
C SER A 333 -23.96 -15.55 -73.24
#